data_AF-A0A9Q3XCN6-F1
#
_entry.id   AF-A0A9Q3XCN6-F1
#
_cell.length_a   1.000
_cell.length_b   1.000
_cell.length_c   1.000
_cell.angle_alpha   90.00
_cell.angle_beta   90.00
_cell.angle_gamma   90.00
#
_symmetry.space_group_name_H-M   'P 1'
#
loop_
_entity.id
_entity.type
_entity.pdbx_description
1 polymer ?
#
loop_
_entity_poly.entity_id
_entity_poly.type
_entity_poly.pdbx_seq_one_letter_code
_entity_poly.pdbx_strand_id
1 'polypeptide(L)'
;MRFRTRFNAVGGISDFIEQWRRPTPYRWPILAASFLVSGSLMFWVTQEKYYYPPEQPEVTYITTFAEGRTDEEIRQSNIENQRQKDEREAEQARLLERRRELYKEVGAATGLDVDAMEAQIEADEAAEAEAERQRLERLFGEREDRSETTVETDSE
;
A
#
# COMPACT_ATOMS: atom_id res chain seq x y z
N MET A 1 -19.06 -41.44 -42.15
CA MET A 1 -17.62 -41.60 -42.46
C MET A 1 -17.07 -42.79 -41.69
N ARG A 2 -16.53 -43.79 -42.38
CA ARG A 2 -15.93 -44.99 -41.78
C ARG A 2 -14.48 -44.69 -41.43
N PHE A 3 -14.16 -44.49 -40.15
CA PHE A 3 -12.77 -44.42 -39.67
C PHE A 3 -12.15 -45.80 -39.82
N ARG A 4 -11.54 -46.08 -40.98
CA ARG A 4 -10.63 -47.22 -41.13
C ARG A 4 -9.42 -46.91 -40.26
N THR A 5 -9.32 -47.56 -39.11
CA THR A 5 -8.15 -47.54 -38.22
C THR A 5 -6.94 -48.04 -39.00
N ARG A 6 -6.13 -47.11 -39.52
CA ARG A 6 -4.85 -47.40 -40.20
C ARG A 6 -3.73 -47.77 -39.21
N PHE A 7 -4.03 -47.74 -37.91
CA PHE A 7 -3.10 -48.05 -36.84
C PHE A 7 -3.26 -49.51 -36.43
N ASN A 8 -2.29 -50.33 -36.81
CA ASN A 8 -2.15 -51.70 -36.31
C ASN A 8 -1.15 -51.68 -35.13
N ALA A 9 -1.66 -51.50 -33.91
CA ALA A 9 -0.81 -51.45 -32.71
C ALA A 9 -0.01 -52.76 -32.52
N VAL A 10 -0.62 -53.90 -32.83
CA VAL A 10 0.03 -55.22 -32.73
C VAL A 10 1.16 -55.36 -33.76
N GLY A 11 0.93 -54.90 -34.99
CA GLY A 11 1.95 -54.85 -36.04
C GLY A 11 3.12 -53.94 -35.68
N GLY A 12 2.84 -52.74 -35.17
CA GLY A 12 3.88 -51.80 -34.76
C GLY A 12 4.77 -52.31 -33.62
N ILE A 13 4.19 -53.04 -32.66
CA ILE A 13 4.98 -53.68 -31.58
C ILE A 13 5.85 -54.82 -32.14
N SER A 14 5.32 -55.62 -33.07
CA SER A 14 6.09 -56.69 -33.72
C SER A 14 7.27 -56.13 -34.53
N ASP A 15 7.04 -55.08 -35.32
CA ASP A 15 8.08 -54.40 -36.11
C ASP A 15 9.16 -53.80 -35.21
N PHE A 16 8.77 -53.22 -34.07
CA PHE A 16 9.71 -52.71 -33.06
C PHE A 16 10.57 -53.82 -32.46
N ILE A 17 9.98 -54.96 -32.07
CA ILE A 17 10.70 -56.11 -31.53
C ILE A 17 11.67 -56.68 -32.57
N GLU A 18 11.26 -56.78 -33.84
CA GLU A 18 12.13 -57.24 -34.92
C GLU A 18 13.34 -56.31 -35.09
N GLN A 19 13.10 -55.00 -35.15
CA GLN A 19 14.17 -54.00 -35.25
C GLN A 19 15.09 -54.05 -34.02
N TRP A 20 14.52 -54.26 -32.83
CA TRP A 20 15.26 -54.46 -31.58
C TRP A 20 16.00 -55.79 -31.50
N ARG A 21 15.76 -56.78 -32.37
CA ARG A 21 16.51 -58.05 -32.40
C ARG A 21 17.65 -58.09 -33.41
N ARG A 22 17.70 -57.16 -34.37
CA ARG A 22 18.82 -57.07 -35.35
C ARG A 22 20.19 -56.88 -34.63
N PRO A 23 21.35 -56.95 -35.26
CA PRO A 23 22.60 -56.57 -34.59
C PRO A 23 23.04 -55.19 -35.07
N THR A 24 22.63 -54.14 -34.36
CA THR A 24 23.04 -52.75 -34.66
C THR A 24 23.91 -52.19 -33.52
N PRO A 25 25.06 -51.56 -33.82
CA PRO A 25 26.03 -51.18 -32.79
C PRO A 25 25.54 -50.09 -31.82
N TYR A 26 24.55 -49.29 -32.21
CA TYR A 26 24.13 -48.08 -31.47
C TYR A 26 22.84 -48.21 -30.64
N ARG A 27 22.33 -49.43 -30.39
CA ARG A 27 21.05 -49.64 -29.66
C ARG A 27 21.03 -49.06 -28.26
N TRP A 28 22.03 -49.45 -27.49
CA TRP A 28 22.19 -49.05 -26.11
C TRP A 28 22.56 -47.56 -26.00
N PRO A 29 23.50 -47.02 -26.82
CA PRO A 29 23.76 -45.59 -26.85
C PRO A 29 22.53 -44.73 -27.16
N ILE A 30 21.73 -45.07 -28.18
CA ILE A 30 20.55 -44.29 -28.54
C ILE A 30 19.49 -44.38 -27.44
N LEU A 31 19.24 -45.58 -26.91
CA LEU A 31 18.28 -45.76 -25.82
C LEU A 31 18.71 -44.99 -24.57
N ALA A 32 19.98 -45.08 -24.19
CA ALA A 32 20.53 -44.32 -23.07
C ALA A 32 20.42 -42.80 -23.29
N ALA A 33 20.73 -42.31 -24.49
CA ALA A 33 20.59 -40.89 -24.82
C ALA A 33 19.13 -40.42 -24.73
N SER A 34 18.17 -41.20 -25.23
CA SER A 34 16.74 -40.89 -25.10
C SER A 34 16.29 -40.85 -23.64
N PHE A 35 16.69 -41.84 -22.84
CA PHE A 35 16.39 -41.86 -21.40
C PHE A 35 17.06 -40.71 -20.66
N LEU A 36 18.27 -40.33 -21.02
CA LEU A 36 18.98 -39.19 -20.41
C LEU A 36 18.25 -37.88 -20.69
N VAL A 37 17.85 -37.61 -21.93
CA VAL A 37 17.16 -36.37 -22.31
C VAL A 37 15.78 -36.28 -21.65
N SER A 38 14.99 -37.35 -21.71
CA SER A 38 13.66 -37.38 -21.07
C SER A 38 13.75 -37.36 -19.54
N GLY A 39 14.69 -38.13 -18.98
CA GLY A 39 14.95 -38.20 -17.55
C GLY A 39 15.48 -36.90 -16.97
N SER A 40 16.34 -36.17 -17.68
CA SER A 40 16.86 -34.88 -17.23
C SER A 40 15.76 -33.82 -17.14
N LEU A 41 14.85 -33.80 -18.12
CA LEU A 41 13.70 -32.88 -18.10
C LEU A 41 12.79 -33.19 -16.91
N MET A 42 12.44 -34.46 -16.72
CA MET A 42 11.59 -34.88 -15.60
C MET A 42 12.25 -34.60 -14.24
N PHE A 43 13.54 -34.89 -14.12
CA PHE A 43 14.31 -34.60 -12.91
C PHE A 43 14.31 -33.11 -12.59
N TRP A 44 14.49 -32.25 -13.59
CA TRP A 44 14.46 -30.80 -13.40
C TRP A 44 13.09 -30.31 -12.89
N VAL A 45 11.99 -30.82 -13.45
CA VAL A 45 10.63 -30.49 -12.98
C VAL A 45 10.43 -30.92 -11.51
N THR A 46 10.98 -32.06 -11.08
CA THR A 46 10.84 -32.49 -9.68
C THR A 46 11.57 -31.61 -8.66
N GLN A 47 12.47 -30.72 -9.12
CA GLN A 47 13.19 -29.79 -8.24
C GLN A 47 12.42 -28.50 -7.95
N GLU A 48 11.25 -28.30 -8.58
CA GLU A 48 10.47 -27.10 -8.39
C GLU A 48 9.92 -27.03 -6.96
N LYS A 49 10.35 -25.99 -6.23
CA LYS A 49 9.91 -25.73 -4.85
C LYS A 49 8.71 -24.80 -4.90
N TYR A 50 7.56 -25.30 -4.50
CA TYR A 50 6.38 -24.48 -4.27
C TYR A 50 6.52 -23.73 -2.94
N TYR A 51 6.63 -22.40 -3.00
CA TYR A 51 6.59 -21.56 -1.81
C TYR A 51 5.14 -21.29 -1.46
N TYR A 52 4.69 -21.83 -0.32
CA TYR A 52 3.37 -21.53 0.22
C TYR A 52 3.28 -20.01 0.51
N PRO A 53 2.20 -19.32 0.09
CA PRO A 53 2.02 -17.92 0.46
C PRO A 53 2.01 -17.78 1.99
N PRO A 54 2.53 -16.69 2.55
CA PRO A 54 2.53 -16.49 4.00
C PRO A 54 1.11 -16.61 4.56
N GLU A 55 0.97 -17.31 5.70
CA GLU A 55 -0.31 -17.37 6.42
C GLU A 55 -0.78 -15.95 6.76
N GLN A 56 -2.07 -15.68 6.56
CA GLN A 56 -2.62 -14.36 6.88
C GLN A 56 -2.54 -14.14 8.40
N PRO A 57 -2.13 -12.95 8.87
CA PRO A 57 -2.04 -12.69 10.30
C PRO A 57 -3.43 -12.73 10.93
N GLU A 58 -3.55 -13.45 12.05
CA GLU A 58 -4.76 -13.41 12.88
C GLU A 58 -4.84 -12.06 13.60
N VAL A 59 -5.83 -11.23 13.25
CA VAL A 59 -6.07 -9.93 13.90
C VAL A 59 -7.12 -10.10 14.99
N THR A 60 -6.73 -9.97 16.25
CA THR A 60 -7.67 -9.85 17.37
C THR A 60 -8.02 -8.37 17.59
N TYR A 61 -9.28 -8.01 17.33
CA TYR A 61 -9.77 -6.67 17.65
C TYR A 61 -10.15 -6.60 19.13
N ILE A 62 -9.52 -5.67 19.86
CA ILE A 62 -9.91 -5.32 21.22
C ILE A 62 -10.84 -4.11 21.12
N THR A 63 -12.14 -4.31 21.26
CA THR A 63 -13.12 -3.23 21.23
C THR A 63 -13.40 -2.72 22.65
N THR A 64 -13.43 -1.40 22.82
CA THR A 64 -13.79 -0.75 24.11
C THR A 64 -15.30 -0.52 24.24
N PHE A 65 -16.04 -0.68 23.16
CA PHE A 65 -17.49 -0.50 23.13
C PHE A 65 -18.20 -1.84 23.33
N ALA A 66 -19.32 -1.83 24.07
CA ALA A 66 -20.16 -3.00 24.24
C ALA A 66 -20.66 -3.52 22.88
N GLU A 67 -20.57 -4.83 22.66
CA GLU A 67 -21.14 -5.48 21.48
C GLU A 67 -22.67 -5.32 21.48
N GLY A 68 -23.25 -5.02 20.32
CA GLY A 68 -24.70 -4.93 20.15
C GLY A 68 -25.37 -3.59 20.52
N ARG A 69 -24.60 -2.52 20.72
CA ARG A 69 -25.16 -1.16 20.83
C ARG A 69 -25.95 -0.81 19.58
N THR A 70 -27.13 -0.25 19.79
CA THR A 70 -27.95 0.29 18.70
C THR A 70 -27.41 1.63 18.22
N ASP A 71 -27.67 1.98 16.96
CA ASP A 71 -27.27 3.26 16.37
C ASP A 71 -27.79 4.46 17.17
N GLU A 72 -28.97 4.34 17.78
CA GLU A 72 -29.54 5.39 18.62
C GLU A 72 -28.77 5.58 19.93
N GLU A 73 -28.38 4.49 20.59
CA GLU A 73 -27.53 4.56 21.79
C GLU A 73 -26.14 5.13 21.49
N ILE A 74 -25.60 4.88 20.28
CA ILE A 74 -24.36 5.50 19.82
C ILE A 74 -24.55 7.00 19.63
N ARG A 75 -25.63 7.42 18.98
CA ARG A 75 -25.94 8.84 18.75
C ARG A 75 -26.07 9.61 20.07
N GLN A 76 -26.86 9.09 21.01
CA GLN A 76 -27.05 9.73 22.31
C GLN A 76 -25.73 9.87 23.08
N SER A 77 -24.92 8.81 23.10
CA SER A 77 -23.59 8.85 23.73
C SER A 77 -22.65 9.84 23.06
N ASN A 78 -22.70 9.99 21.74
CA ASN A 78 -21.87 10.96 21.03
C ASN A 78 -22.30 12.40 21.32
N ILE A 79 -23.61 12.67 21.38
CA ILE A 79 -24.13 14.00 21.75
C ILE A 79 -23.68 14.39 23.15
N GLU A 80 -23.80 13.47 24.12
CA GLU A 80 -23.38 13.72 25.50
C GLU A 80 -21.86 13.93 25.60
N ASN A 81 -21.08 13.13 24.89
CA ASN A 81 -19.62 13.31 24.84
C ASN A 81 -19.23 14.64 24.19
N GLN A 82 -19.95 15.06 23.14
CA GLN A 82 -19.71 16.33 22.48
C GLN A 82 -20.02 17.49 23.43
N ARG A 83 -21.14 17.44 24.14
CA ARG A 83 -21.49 18.44 25.16
C ARG A 83 -20.40 18.58 26.23
N GLN A 84 -19.92 17.46 26.79
CA GLN A 84 -18.85 17.49 27.78
C GLN A 84 -17.52 17.98 27.21
N LYS A 85 -17.26 17.74 25.92
CA LYS A 85 -16.08 18.27 25.24
C LYS A 85 -16.19 19.78 25.08
N ASP A 86 -17.33 20.27 24.60
CA ASP A 86 -17.59 21.68 24.38
C ASP A 86 -17.51 22.47 25.71
N GLU A 87 -18.08 21.92 26.79
CA GLU A 87 -17.99 22.51 28.14
C GLU A 87 -16.53 22.63 28.62
N ARG A 88 -15.73 21.58 28.44
CA ARG A 88 -14.30 21.57 28.80
C ARG A 88 -13.46 22.49 27.92
N GLU A 89 -13.78 22.60 26.64
CA GLU A 89 -13.09 23.52 25.73
C GLU A 89 -13.41 24.97 26.07
N ALA A 90 -14.68 25.29 26.39
CA ALA A 90 -15.07 26.62 26.83
C ALA A 90 -14.39 27.02 28.15
N GLU A 91 -14.27 26.10 29.11
CA GLU A 91 -13.54 26.35 30.35
C GLU A 91 -12.04 26.57 30.10
N GLN A 92 -11.42 25.72 29.28
CA GLN A 92 -10.01 25.88 28.91
C GLN A 92 -9.76 27.19 28.17
N ALA A 93 -10.61 27.58 27.23
CA ALA A 93 -10.49 28.85 26.52
C ALA A 93 -10.49 30.03 27.50
N ARG A 94 -11.44 30.05 28.46
CA ARG A 94 -11.48 31.06 29.53
C ARG A 94 -10.22 31.09 30.39
N LEU A 95 -9.67 29.91 30.74
CA LEU A 95 -8.44 29.82 31.51
C LEU A 95 -7.23 30.31 30.70
N LEU A 96 -7.18 30.00 29.41
CA LEU A 96 -6.12 30.44 28.50
C LEU A 96 -6.15 31.95 28.29
N GLU A 97 -7.32 32.54 28.11
CA GLU A 97 -7.52 34.00 28.03
C GLU A 97 -7.01 34.67 29.30
N ARG A 98 -7.48 34.23 30.47
CA ARG A 98 -7.01 34.76 31.75
C ARG A 98 -5.51 34.58 31.94
N ARG A 99 -4.96 33.44 31.54
CA ARG A 99 -3.52 33.19 31.61
C ARG A 99 -2.75 34.17 30.72
N ARG A 100 -3.23 34.42 29.50
CA ARG A 100 -2.62 35.42 28.59
C ARG A 100 -2.64 36.80 29.23
N GLU A 101 -3.77 37.24 29.75
CA GLU A 101 -3.91 38.53 30.45
C GLU A 101 -2.90 38.65 31.60
N LEU A 102 -2.82 37.65 32.47
CA LEU A 102 -1.86 37.64 33.58
C LEU A 102 -0.41 37.71 33.10
N TYR A 103 -0.04 36.99 32.04
CA TYR A 103 1.32 37.08 31.48
C TYR A 103 1.62 38.46 30.87
N LYS A 104 0.64 39.10 30.22
CA LYS A 104 0.79 40.49 29.76
C LYS A 104 1.03 41.44 30.92
N GLU A 105 0.24 41.33 31.99
CA GLU A 105 0.38 42.16 33.19
C GLU A 105 1.75 41.97 33.85
N VAL A 106 2.21 40.72 33.99
CA VAL A 106 3.54 40.42 34.54
C VAL A 106 4.65 40.96 33.64
N GLY A 107 4.52 40.84 32.30
CA GLY A 107 5.46 41.42 31.34
C GLY A 107 5.56 42.94 31.49
N ALA A 108 4.43 43.62 31.53
CA ALA A 108 4.37 45.07 31.73
C ALA A 108 4.97 45.48 33.08
N ALA A 109 4.68 44.75 34.16
CA ALA A 109 5.21 45.03 35.49
C ALA A 109 6.72 44.80 35.62
N THR A 110 7.29 43.90 34.81
CA THR A 110 8.74 43.63 34.77
C THR A 110 9.50 44.59 33.83
N GLY A 111 8.79 45.53 33.20
CA GLY A 111 9.36 46.57 32.35
C GLY A 111 9.53 46.17 30.88
N LEU A 112 8.88 45.08 30.43
CA LEU A 112 8.81 44.70 29.02
C LEU A 112 7.69 45.48 28.33
N ASP A 113 7.96 45.99 27.13
CA ASP A 113 6.97 46.63 26.25
C ASP A 113 6.18 45.54 25.49
N VAL A 114 5.10 45.07 26.12
CA VAL A 114 4.28 43.96 25.60
C VAL A 114 3.53 44.37 24.33
N ASP A 115 3.09 45.62 24.23
CA ASP A 115 2.31 46.11 23.07
C ASP A 115 3.19 46.19 21.82
N ALA A 116 4.43 46.68 21.95
CA ALA A 116 5.38 46.69 20.84
C ALA A 116 5.74 45.27 20.39
N MET A 117 5.90 44.33 21.33
CA MET A 117 6.17 42.92 21.00
C MET A 117 4.99 42.26 20.28
N GLU A 118 3.74 42.49 20.72
CA GLU A 118 2.56 41.94 20.05
C GLU A 118 2.42 42.48 18.62
N ALA A 119 2.64 43.77 18.40
CA ALA A 119 2.62 44.36 17.06
C ALA A 119 3.70 43.78 16.14
N GLN A 120 4.90 43.50 16.69
CA GLN A 120 5.97 42.86 15.93
C GLN A 120 5.64 41.41 15.58
N ILE A 121 5.08 40.65 16.52
CA ILE A 121 4.64 39.27 16.28
C ILE A 121 3.56 39.21 15.19
N GLU A 122 2.56 40.09 15.25
CA GLU A 122 1.50 40.12 14.21
C GLU A 122 2.05 40.46 12.82
N ALA A 123 3.04 41.36 12.75
CA ALA A 123 3.71 41.70 11.49
C ALA A 123 4.54 40.54 10.95
N ASP A 124 5.26 39.84 11.82
CA ASP A 124 6.08 38.68 11.45
C ASP A 124 5.18 37.50 11.00
N GLU A 125 4.10 37.21 11.73
CA GLU A 125 3.12 36.16 11.35
C GLU A 125 2.42 36.47 10.02
N ALA A 126 2.06 37.73 9.77
CA ALA A 126 1.48 38.13 8.49
C ALA A 126 2.47 37.93 7.33
N ALA A 127 3.74 38.31 7.53
CA ALA A 127 4.78 38.13 6.53
C ALA A 127 5.07 36.65 6.26
N GLU A 128 5.10 35.81 7.30
CA GLU A 128 5.27 34.36 7.18
C GLU A 128 4.08 33.72 6.45
N ALA A 129 2.85 34.11 6.78
CA ALA A 129 1.65 33.61 6.12
C ALA A 129 1.60 33.98 4.63
N GLU A 130 2.02 35.19 4.26
CA GLU A 130 2.15 35.59 2.86
C GLU A 130 3.24 34.80 2.13
N ALA A 131 4.40 34.62 2.76
CA ALA A 131 5.49 33.83 2.19
C ALA A 131 5.10 32.36 2.00
N GLU A 132 4.33 31.79 2.94
CA GLU A 132 3.80 30.43 2.83
C GLU A 132 2.76 30.32 1.71
N ARG A 133 1.83 31.28 1.58
CA ARG A 133 0.89 31.33 0.46
C ARG A 133 1.62 31.37 -0.89
N GLN A 134 2.60 32.25 -1.04
CA GLN A 134 3.41 32.35 -2.26
C GLN A 134 4.22 31.07 -2.53
N ARG A 135 4.67 30.38 -1.49
CA ARG A 135 5.35 29.08 -1.62
C ARG A 135 4.39 28.00 -2.09
N LEU A 136 3.20 27.93 -1.52
CA LEU A 136 2.16 26.97 -1.91
C LEU A 136 1.72 27.23 -3.36
N GLU A 137 1.43 28.48 -3.72
CA GLU A 137 1.08 28.87 -5.09
C GLU A 137 2.14 28.47 -6.12
N ARG A 138 3.43 28.70 -5.82
CA ARG A 138 4.52 28.22 -6.70
C ARG A 138 4.53 26.70 -6.84
N LEU A 139 4.37 25.96 -5.74
CA LEU A 139 4.39 24.49 -5.76
C LEU A 139 3.18 23.90 -6.51
N PHE A 140 2.01 24.54 -6.45
CA PHE A 140 0.81 24.10 -7.16
C PHE A 140 0.80 24.56 -8.62
N GLY A 141 1.25 25.79 -8.93
CA GLY A 141 1.37 26.29 -10.31
C GLY A 141 2.42 25.52 -11.13
N GLU A 142 3.57 25.19 -10.55
CA GLU A 142 4.60 24.40 -11.25
C GLU A 142 4.16 22.95 -11.53
N ARG A 143 3.20 22.41 -10.77
CA ARG A 143 2.58 21.11 -11.09
C ARG A 143 1.63 21.22 -12.28
N GLU A 144 0.90 22.31 -12.40
CA GLU A 144 -0.08 22.53 -13.47
C GLU A 144 0.66 22.71 -14.82
N ASP A 145 1.70 23.54 -14.86
CA ASP A 145 2.55 23.73 -16.06
C ASP A 145 3.27 22.44 -16.49
N ARG A 146 3.77 21.64 -15.54
CA ARG A 146 4.39 20.34 -15.85
C ARG A 146 3.37 19.33 -16.39
N SER A 147 2.12 19.41 -15.95
CA SER A 147 1.05 18.55 -16.45
C SER A 147 0.62 18.94 -17.86
N GLU A 148 0.53 20.23 -18.18
CA GLU A 148 0.24 20.72 -19.54
C GLU A 148 1.36 20.41 -20.53
N THR A 149 2.62 20.64 -20.13
CA THR A 149 3.79 20.32 -20.98
C THR A 149 3.87 18.83 -21.29
N THR A 150 3.53 17.95 -20.33
CA THR A 150 3.55 16.50 -20.57
C THR A 150 2.44 16.06 -21.53
N VAL A 151 1.29 16.73 -21.54
CA VAL A 151 0.18 16.43 -22.47
C VAL A 151 0.46 16.94 -23.88
N GLU A 152 1.14 18.08 -24.02
CA GLU A 152 1.51 18.65 -25.32
C GLU A 152 2.65 17.86 -26.00
N THR A 153 3.60 17.34 -25.22
CA THR A 153 4.75 16.56 -25.75
C THR A 153 4.38 15.12 -26.18
N ASP A 154 3.27 14.57 -25.68
CA ASP A 154 2.78 13.22 -26.02
C ASP A 154 1.82 13.22 -27.23
N SER A 155 1.62 14.39 -27.87
CA SER A 155 0.69 14.60 -29.00
C SER A 155 1.37 14.84 -30.36
N GLU A 156 2.70 14.72 -30.49
CA GLU A 156 3.45 14.75 -31.77
C GLU A 156 3.94 13.37 -32.23
#